data_AF-A0A1X6NLG1-F1
#
_entry.id   AF-A0A1X6NLG1-F1
#
_cell.length_a   1.000
_cell.length_b   1.000
_cell.length_c   1.000
_cell.angle_alpha   90.00
_cell.angle_beta   90.00
_cell.angle_gamma   90.00
#
_symmetry.space_group_name_H-M   'P 1'
#
loop_
_entity.id
_entity.type
_entity.pdbx_description
1 polymer ?
#
loop_
_entity_poly.entity_id
_entity_poly.type
_entity_poly.pdbx_seq_one_letter_code
_entity_poly.pdbx_strand_id
1 'polypeptide(L)'
;MADLSVLSDDASRRRAAAASLVRELIPLARAHGPAYARRRLDFLKSDAARTFKLDNHIKHVEVLAAVPESHTTLLTPVLRAKPVRTASGIAVVAVMSKPHRCPHIATTGAICVYCAGGPDSDFEYSTQSYTGYEPTSMRAIRARYDPHEQVRSRVEQLARIGHSVDKVEFVLMGGTFLSLDTSYRDYFVRNLHDALSGHVSANVAEAVRYGEHATTRCVGLTIETRPDYCHRPHLSAMLGYGCTRLEIGVQSVYEDVARDTNRGHSVQAVADCFALAKDAGFKVVAH
;
A
#
# COMPACT_ATOMS: atom_id res chain seq x y z
N MET A 1 2.13 -41.56 12.39
CA MET A 1 1.90 -40.40 13.28
C MET A 1 3.25 -39.76 13.55
N ALA A 2 3.38 -38.44 13.40
CA ALA A 2 4.64 -37.76 13.70
C ALA A 2 4.93 -37.90 15.21
N ASP A 3 6.14 -38.32 15.57
CA ASP A 3 6.55 -38.42 16.96
C ASP A 3 6.71 -37.02 17.56
N LEU A 4 5.68 -36.59 18.30
CA LEU A 4 5.61 -35.26 18.92
C LEU A 4 6.69 -35.07 20.01
N SER A 5 7.36 -36.15 20.45
CA SER A 5 8.44 -36.08 21.44
C SER A 5 9.74 -35.46 20.91
N VAL A 6 9.90 -35.36 19.59
CA VAL A 6 11.10 -34.82 18.92
C VAL A 6 10.98 -33.30 18.63
N LEU A 7 9.77 -32.72 18.76
CA LEU A 7 9.51 -31.31 18.45
C LEU A 7 9.58 -30.48 19.75
N SER A 8 10.80 -30.13 20.16
CA SER A 8 11.06 -29.46 21.46
C SER A 8 10.61 -27.99 21.53
N ASP A 9 10.38 -27.33 20.40
CA ASP A 9 9.99 -25.91 20.33
C ASP A 9 8.64 -25.66 19.61
N ASP A 10 7.95 -24.56 19.94
CA ASP A 10 6.65 -24.19 19.37
C ASP A 10 6.70 -23.92 17.86
N ALA A 11 7.81 -23.37 17.35
CA ALA A 11 7.98 -23.10 15.92
C ALA A 11 8.10 -24.39 15.10
N SER A 12 8.76 -25.41 15.63
CA SER A 12 8.87 -26.75 15.07
C SER A 12 7.51 -27.45 15.04
N ARG A 13 6.72 -27.32 16.12
CA ARG A 13 5.33 -27.81 16.16
C ARG A 13 4.44 -27.10 15.15
N ARG A 14 4.55 -25.77 15.00
CA ARG A 14 3.82 -24.98 13.99
C ARG A 14 4.16 -25.39 12.56
N ARG A 15 5.45 -25.57 12.24
CA ARG A 15 5.90 -26.06 10.92
C ARG A 15 5.33 -27.44 10.61
N ALA A 16 5.39 -28.35 11.57
CA ALA A 16 4.85 -29.71 11.41
C ALA A 16 3.32 -29.70 11.23
N ALA A 17 2.61 -28.86 11.98
CA ALA A 17 1.17 -28.69 11.87
C ALA A 17 0.76 -28.10 10.51
N ALA A 18 1.46 -27.07 10.03
CA ALA A 18 1.24 -26.48 8.72
C ALA A 18 1.49 -27.51 7.60
N ALA A 19 2.58 -28.28 7.67
CA ALA A 19 2.87 -29.33 6.70
C ALA A 19 1.82 -30.45 6.73
N SER A 20 1.32 -30.84 7.90
CA SER A 20 0.25 -31.83 8.03
C SER A 20 -1.05 -31.35 7.39
N LEU A 21 -1.43 -30.10 7.67
CA LEU A 21 -2.61 -29.48 7.09
C LEU A 21 -2.51 -29.43 5.56
N VAL A 22 -1.36 -29.02 5.01
CA VAL A 22 -1.16 -29.00 3.55
C VAL A 22 -1.30 -30.39 2.93
N ARG A 23 -0.76 -31.44 3.58
CA ARG A 23 -0.90 -32.83 3.11
C ARG A 23 -2.36 -33.28 3.04
N GLU A 24 -3.21 -32.82 3.95
CA GLU A 24 -4.65 -33.10 3.92
C GLU A 24 -5.41 -32.21 2.93
N LEU A 25 -4.96 -30.98 2.73
CA LEU A 25 -5.61 -30.02 1.85
C LEU A 25 -5.43 -30.36 0.36
N ILE A 26 -4.27 -30.92 -0.03
CA ILE A 26 -3.97 -31.33 -1.41
C ILE A 26 -5.01 -32.33 -1.97
N PRO A 27 -5.25 -33.50 -1.36
CA PRO A 27 -6.22 -34.46 -1.88
C PRO A 27 -7.65 -33.91 -1.88
N LEU A 28 -8.03 -33.12 -0.86
CA LEU A 28 -9.34 -32.47 -0.81
C LEU A 28 -9.55 -31.48 -1.96
N ALA A 29 -8.54 -30.66 -2.27
CA ALA A 29 -8.59 -29.71 -3.38
C ALA A 29 -8.62 -30.42 -4.74
N ARG A 30 -7.91 -31.55 -4.89
CA ARG A 30 -7.93 -32.37 -6.12
C ARG A 30 -9.27 -33.07 -6.33
N ALA A 31 -9.85 -33.63 -5.28
CA ALA A 31 -11.08 -34.44 -5.38
C ALA A 31 -12.36 -33.60 -5.50
N HIS A 32 -12.44 -32.48 -4.78
CA HIS A 32 -13.69 -31.70 -4.66
C HIS A 32 -13.55 -30.25 -5.11
N GLY A 33 -12.37 -29.85 -5.58
CA GLY A 33 -12.07 -28.52 -6.07
C GLY A 33 -11.72 -27.50 -4.97
N PRO A 34 -11.16 -26.33 -5.36
CA PRO A 34 -10.65 -25.32 -4.43
C PRO A 34 -11.72 -24.72 -3.51
N ALA A 35 -12.93 -24.52 -4.00
CA ALA A 35 -14.02 -23.93 -3.21
C ALA A 35 -14.44 -24.83 -2.03
N TYR A 36 -14.45 -26.15 -2.23
CA TYR A 36 -14.74 -27.10 -1.17
C TYR A 36 -13.62 -27.13 -0.13
N ALA A 37 -12.36 -27.23 -0.60
CA ALA A 37 -11.19 -27.20 0.28
C ALA A 37 -11.14 -25.92 1.13
N ARG A 38 -11.53 -24.76 0.57
CA ARG A 38 -11.60 -23.49 1.30
C ARG A 38 -12.58 -23.54 2.46
N ARG A 39 -13.77 -24.13 2.27
CA ARG A 39 -14.77 -24.27 3.35
C ARG A 39 -14.29 -25.18 4.48
N ARG A 40 -13.43 -26.15 4.18
CA ARG A 40 -12.85 -27.08 5.16
C ARG A 40 -11.60 -26.53 5.84
N LEU A 41 -11.00 -25.45 5.32
CA LEU A 41 -9.71 -24.94 5.78
C LEU A 41 -9.70 -24.59 7.27
N ASP A 42 -10.74 -23.91 7.79
CA ASP A 42 -10.76 -23.49 9.19
C ASP A 42 -10.90 -24.70 10.13
N PHE A 43 -11.68 -25.70 9.74
CA PHE A 43 -11.76 -26.98 10.47
C PHE A 43 -10.39 -27.68 10.51
N LEU A 44 -9.69 -27.77 9.38
CA LEU A 44 -8.36 -28.40 9.30
C LEU A 44 -7.32 -27.63 10.12
N LYS A 45 -7.41 -26.30 10.20
CA LYS A 45 -6.54 -25.49 11.06
C LYS A 45 -6.76 -25.79 12.54
N SER A 46 -8.02 -25.86 12.97
CA SER A 46 -8.36 -26.21 14.35
C SER A 46 -7.92 -27.63 14.70
N ASP A 47 -8.11 -28.58 13.77
CA ASP A 47 -7.69 -29.96 13.97
C ASP A 47 -6.17 -30.11 14.09
N ALA A 48 -5.42 -29.48 13.19
CA ALA A 48 -3.97 -29.44 13.25
C ALA A 48 -3.46 -28.74 14.51
N ALA A 49 -4.06 -27.62 14.92
CA ALA A 49 -3.68 -26.92 16.15
C ALA A 49 -3.85 -27.81 17.40
N ARG A 50 -4.94 -28.58 17.46
CA ARG A 50 -5.22 -29.54 18.54
C ARG A 50 -4.24 -30.71 18.53
N THR A 51 -4.00 -31.31 17.35
CA THR A 51 -3.10 -32.47 17.19
C THR A 51 -1.67 -32.15 17.59
N PHE A 52 -1.19 -30.95 17.24
CA PHE A 52 0.18 -30.50 17.53
C PHE A 52 0.30 -29.67 18.82
N LYS A 53 -0.78 -29.55 19.62
CA LYS A 53 -0.82 -28.83 20.91
C LYS A 53 -0.27 -27.41 20.80
N LEU A 54 -0.79 -26.63 19.85
CA LEU A 54 -0.42 -25.22 19.67
C LEU A 54 -1.25 -24.33 20.61
N ASP A 55 -0.61 -23.33 21.20
CA ASP A 55 -1.29 -22.37 22.10
C ASP A 55 -2.25 -21.45 21.34
N ASN A 56 -2.02 -21.27 20.03
CA ASN A 56 -2.78 -20.39 19.17
C ASN A 56 -3.09 -21.06 17.83
N HIS A 57 -4.08 -20.52 17.13
CA HIS A 57 -4.42 -20.96 15.77
C HIS A 57 -3.24 -20.82 14.80
N ILE A 58 -3.17 -21.72 13.82
CA ILE A 58 -2.19 -21.65 12.74
C ILE A 58 -2.55 -20.49 11.83
N LYS A 59 -1.60 -19.55 11.64
CA LYS A 59 -1.79 -18.38 10.78
C LYS A 59 -1.81 -18.81 9.32
N HIS A 60 -2.54 -18.04 8.52
CA HIS A 60 -2.65 -18.30 7.08
C HIS A 60 -1.29 -18.30 6.37
N VAL A 61 -0.38 -17.41 6.78
CA VAL A 61 0.98 -17.28 6.24
C VAL A 61 1.82 -18.54 6.52
N GLU A 62 1.64 -19.16 7.70
CA GLU A 62 2.36 -20.40 8.07
C GLU A 62 1.92 -21.57 7.18
N VAL A 63 0.62 -21.66 6.88
CA VAL A 63 0.09 -22.67 5.96
C VAL A 63 0.58 -22.45 4.53
N LEU A 64 0.56 -21.20 4.05
CA LEU A 64 1.02 -20.86 2.71
C LEU A 64 2.51 -21.18 2.52
N ALA A 65 3.35 -20.87 3.50
CA ALA A 65 4.78 -21.17 3.47
C ALA A 65 5.09 -22.67 3.47
N ALA A 66 4.15 -23.52 3.92
CA ALA A 66 4.30 -24.98 3.92
C ALA A 66 3.84 -25.64 2.61
N VAL A 67 3.31 -24.88 1.64
CA VAL A 67 2.86 -25.40 0.35
C VAL A 67 4.06 -25.72 -0.55
N PRO A 68 4.22 -26.97 -1.04
CA PRO A 68 5.24 -27.30 -2.03
C PRO A 68 5.01 -26.54 -3.35
N GLU A 69 6.08 -26.11 -4.02
CA GLU A 69 6.00 -25.36 -5.28
C GLU A 69 5.14 -26.05 -6.36
N SER A 70 5.19 -27.38 -6.42
CA SER A 70 4.39 -28.20 -7.34
C SER A 70 2.87 -28.11 -7.12
N HIS A 71 2.43 -27.61 -5.96
CA HIS A 71 1.02 -27.52 -5.57
C HIS A 71 0.56 -26.08 -5.35
N THR A 72 1.42 -25.08 -5.57
CA THR A 72 1.11 -23.67 -5.39
C THR A 72 -0.09 -23.24 -6.24
N THR A 73 -0.15 -23.65 -7.51
CA THR A 73 -1.26 -23.31 -8.42
C THR A 73 -2.61 -23.86 -7.92
N LEU A 74 -2.61 -25.07 -7.36
CA LEU A 74 -3.82 -25.72 -6.84
C LEU A 74 -4.31 -25.08 -5.54
N LEU A 75 -3.39 -24.76 -4.63
CA LEU A 75 -3.73 -24.31 -3.27
C LEU A 75 -3.80 -22.79 -3.11
N THR A 76 -3.21 -22.00 -4.01
CA THR A 76 -3.30 -20.52 -3.96
C THR A 76 -4.75 -20.02 -3.91
N PRO A 77 -5.71 -20.51 -4.73
CA PRO A 77 -7.10 -20.08 -4.62
C PRO A 77 -7.75 -20.44 -3.27
N VAL A 78 -7.28 -21.51 -2.63
CA VAL A 78 -7.74 -21.97 -1.31
C VAL A 78 -7.12 -21.16 -0.19
N LEU A 79 -5.88 -20.72 -0.33
CA LEU A 79 -5.09 -20.08 0.73
C LEU A 79 -4.87 -18.57 0.53
N ARG A 80 -5.42 -17.98 -0.53
CA ARG A 80 -5.39 -16.52 -0.69
C ARG A 80 -6.32 -15.88 0.35
N ALA A 81 -5.80 -14.95 1.14
CA ALA A 81 -6.63 -14.14 2.02
C ALA A 81 -7.25 -12.98 1.22
N LYS A 82 -8.51 -12.61 1.49
CA LYS A 82 -9.16 -11.40 0.92
C LYS A 82 -8.92 -11.22 -0.60
N PRO A 83 -9.38 -12.16 -1.44
CA PRO A 83 -9.05 -12.25 -2.87
C PRO A 83 -9.39 -10.98 -3.68
N VAL A 84 -10.39 -10.20 -3.23
CA VAL A 84 -10.81 -8.93 -3.85
C VAL A 84 -9.68 -7.91 -3.93
N ARG A 85 -8.71 -7.93 -3.00
CA ARG A 85 -7.65 -6.90 -2.88
C ARG A 85 -6.67 -6.84 -4.04
N THR A 86 -6.53 -7.91 -4.82
CA THR A 86 -5.71 -7.94 -6.04
C THR A 86 -6.44 -8.72 -7.14
N ALA A 87 -7.77 -8.61 -7.20
CA ALA A 87 -8.56 -9.29 -8.22
C ALA A 87 -8.17 -8.83 -9.63
N SER A 88 -7.74 -7.58 -9.78
CA SER A 88 -7.19 -7.00 -11.01
C SER A 88 -5.76 -7.46 -11.34
N GLY A 89 -5.10 -8.23 -10.45
CA GLY A 89 -3.69 -8.57 -10.58
C GLY A 89 -2.72 -7.41 -10.30
N ILE A 90 -3.21 -6.28 -9.79
CA ILE A 90 -2.39 -5.12 -9.39
C ILE A 90 -2.37 -5.02 -7.87
N ALA A 91 -1.18 -4.96 -7.29
CA ALA A 91 -0.94 -4.73 -5.88
C ALA A 91 -0.92 -3.23 -5.58
N VAL A 92 -1.93 -2.73 -4.87
CA VAL A 92 -1.98 -1.31 -4.45
C VAL A 92 -1.14 -1.13 -3.18
N VAL A 93 -0.12 -0.27 -3.28
CA VAL A 93 0.81 0.08 -2.21
C VAL A 93 0.66 1.56 -1.88
N ALA A 94 -0.12 1.84 -0.83
CA ALA A 94 -0.29 3.19 -0.31
C ALA A 94 0.89 3.56 0.62
N VAL A 95 1.49 4.73 0.38
CA VAL A 95 2.64 5.27 1.10
C VAL A 95 2.34 6.71 1.55
N MET A 96 3.00 7.14 2.62
CA MET A 96 2.87 8.48 3.17
C MET A 96 4.22 9.18 3.24
N SER A 97 4.26 10.45 2.85
CA SER A 97 5.44 11.30 3.06
C SER A 97 5.58 11.72 4.52
N LYS A 98 6.72 12.31 4.88
CA LYS A 98 6.94 12.88 6.23
C LYS A 98 5.78 13.81 6.64
N PRO A 99 5.37 13.79 7.92
CA PRO A 99 4.47 14.81 8.46
C PRO A 99 5.03 16.21 8.23
N HIS A 100 4.21 17.10 7.70
CA HIS A 100 4.55 18.50 7.47
C HIS A 100 3.28 19.34 7.48
N ARG A 101 3.43 20.65 7.69
CA ARG A 101 2.30 21.59 7.71
C ARG A 101 1.80 21.83 6.29
N CYS A 102 0.49 21.96 6.17
CA CYS A 102 -0.17 22.31 4.91
C CYS A 102 0.26 23.73 4.46
N PRO A 103 0.61 23.95 3.18
CA PRO A 103 1.21 25.21 2.75
C PRO A 103 0.31 26.44 2.89
N HIS A 104 -1.01 26.29 2.73
CA HIS A 104 -1.92 27.43 2.80
C HIS A 104 -2.04 28.03 4.21
N ILE A 105 -1.55 27.36 5.26
CA ILE A 105 -1.49 27.93 6.61
C ILE A 105 -0.68 29.25 6.62
N ALA A 106 0.33 29.36 5.75
CA ALA A 106 1.13 30.58 5.62
C ALA A 106 0.34 31.76 5.05
N THR A 107 -0.71 31.47 4.27
CA THR A 107 -1.55 32.48 3.61
C THR A 107 -2.85 32.76 4.35
N THR A 108 -3.45 31.75 4.99
CA THR A 108 -4.77 31.87 5.63
C THR A 108 -4.71 31.84 7.16
N GLY A 109 -3.55 31.54 7.75
CA GLY A 109 -3.33 31.50 9.20
C GLY A 109 -3.81 30.23 9.91
N ALA A 110 -4.56 29.35 9.23
CA ALA A 110 -5.05 28.09 9.79
C ALA A 110 -5.20 27.03 8.69
N ILE A 111 -5.36 25.76 9.09
CA ILE A 111 -5.71 24.66 8.18
C ILE A 111 -7.21 24.64 7.86
N CYS A 112 -7.64 23.73 6.97
CA CYS A 112 -9.06 23.55 6.65
C CYS A 112 -9.86 23.08 7.89
N VAL A 113 -11.09 23.58 8.04
CA VAL A 113 -11.91 23.40 9.26
C VAL A 113 -12.12 21.93 9.66
N TYR A 114 -12.30 21.04 8.69
CA TYR A 114 -12.57 19.62 8.92
C TYR A 114 -11.31 18.74 8.86
N CYS A 115 -10.13 19.33 8.69
CA CYS A 115 -8.89 18.58 8.53
C CYS A 115 -8.42 18.02 9.89
N ALA A 116 -8.47 16.70 10.04
CA ALA A 116 -7.95 16.03 11.22
C ALA A 116 -6.41 15.91 11.17
N GLY A 117 -5.80 15.66 12.33
CA GLY A 117 -4.39 15.26 12.39
C GLY A 117 -3.38 16.31 11.93
N GLY A 118 -2.16 15.84 11.67
CA GLY A 118 -1.04 16.66 11.26
C GLY A 118 -0.19 17.18 12.43
N PRO A 119 0.90 17.91 12.12
CA PRO A 119 1.90 18.31 13.12
C PRO A 119 1.38 19.20 14.24
N ASP A 120 0.31 19.96 13.98
CA ASP A 120 -0.27 20.93 14.93
C ASP A 120 -1.54 20.40 15.61
N SER A 121 -1.71 19.06 15.65
CA SER A 121 -2.85 18.39 16.27
C SER A 121 -2.43 17.54 17.47
N ASP A 122 -3.42 17.10 18.26
CA ASP A 122 -3.22 16.18 19.38
C ASP A 122 -2.84 14.74 18.95
N PHE A 123 -2.87 14.45 17.64
CA PHE A 123 -2.52 13.13 17.10
C PHE A 123 -1.00 13.02 16.91
N GLU A 124 -0.36 12.26 17.80
CA GLU A 124 1.08 12.06 17.79
C GLU A 124 1.61 11.54 16.44
N TYR A 125 2.57 12.28 15.89
CA TYR A 125 3.36 11.87 14.72
C TYR A 125 2.53 11.47 13.48
N SER A 126 1.37 12.10 13.31
CA SER A 126 0.44 11.86 12.22
C SER A 126 0.66 12.80 11.02
N THR A 127 0.40 12.32 9.81
CA THR A 127 0.35 13.17 8.60
C THR A 127 -0.92 14.01 8.57
N GLN A 128 -0.87 15.16 7.88
CA GLN A 128 -2.05 16.02 7.70
C GLN A 128 -3.24 15.22 7.13
N SER A 129 -4.42 15.44 7.70
CA SER A 129 -5.69 14.76 7.36
C SER A 129 -5.84 13.33 7.90
N TYR A 130 -4.87 12.79 8.65
CA TYR A 130 -4.89 11.42 9.18
C TYR A 130 -4.71 11.38 10.69
N THR A 131 -5.34 10.42 11.37
CA THR A 131 -5.27 10.30 12.84
C THR A 131 -4.05 9.49 13.31
N GLY A 132 -3.42 8.71 12.43
CA GLY A 132 -2.33 7.80 12.79
C GLY A 132 -2.79 6.37 13.09
N TYR A 133 -4.09 6.17 13.35
CA TYR A 133 -4.67 4.85 13.65
C TYR A 133 -5.09 4.06 12.42
N GLU A 134 -5.06 4.67 11.24
CA GLU A 134 -5.37 3.97 9.99
C GLU A 134 -4.27 2.95 9.68
N PRO A 135 -4.57 1.78 9.09
CA PRO A 135 -3.57 0.76 8.83
C PRO A 135 -2.37 1.24 8.02
N THR A 136 -2.57 2.18 7.09
CA THR A 136 -1.47 2.75 6.31
C THR A 136 -0.64 3.73 7.13
N SER A 137 -1.28 4.62 7.89
CA SER A 137 -0.63 5.54 8.82
C SER A 137 0.23 4.79 9.85
N MET A 138 -0.32 3.74 10.48
CA MET A 138 0.43 2.91 11.43
C MET A 138 1.68 2.26 10.80
N ARG A 139 1.61 1.85 9.53
CA ARG A 139 2.78 1.31 8.81
C ARG A 139 3.81 2.41 8.51
N ALA A 140 3.35 3.59 8.08
CA ALA A 140 4.21 4.73 7.81
C ALA A 140 4.94 5.19 9.08
N ILE A 141 4.24 5.31 10.21
CA ILE A 141 4.81 5.64 11.53
C ILE A 141 5.85 4.59 11.94
N ARG A 142 5.55 3.30 11.83
CA ARG A 142 6.49 2.21 12.15
C ARG A 142 7.76 2.26 11.29
N ALA A 143 7.61 2.63 10.02
CA ALA A 143 8.72 2.82 9.09
C ALA A 143 9.41 4.18 9.25
N ARG A 144 8.99 5.03 10.20
CA ARG A 144 9.44 6.42 10.37
C ARG A 144 9.37 7.23 9.07
N TYR A 145 8.33 6.99 8.28
CA TYR A 145 8.09 7.60 6.97
C TYR A 145 9.21 7.38 5.94
N ASP A 146 10.05 6.35 6.13
CA ASP A 146 11.04 5.95 5.14
C ASP A 146 10.33 5.34 3.91
N PRO A 147 10.53 5.90 2.71
CA PRO A 147 9.85 5.44 1.50
C PRO A 147 10.20 4.00 1.14
N HIS A 148 11.48 3.62 1.25
CA HIS A 148 11.96 2.31 0.84
C HIS A 148 11.38 1.23 1.76
N GLU A 149 11.39 1.46 3.07
CA GLU A 149 10.87 0.53 4.07
C GLU A 149 9.35 0.38 4.01
N GLN A 150 8.62 1.47 3.75
CA GLN A 150 7.17 1.41 3.54
C GLN A 150 6.81 0.50 2.37
N VAL A 151 7.52 0.62 1.24
CA VAL A 151 7.28 -0.20 0.04
C VAL A 151 7.70 -1.64 0.28
N ARG A 152 8.95 -1.88 0.70
CA ARG A 152 9.49 -3.23 0.93
C ARG A 152 8.61 -4.03 1.88
N SER A 153 8.32 -3.47 3.05
CA SER A 153 7.52 -4.16 4.07
C SER A 153 6.11 -4.49 3.57
N ARG A 154 5.51 -3.61 2.76
CA ARG A 154 4.16 -3.81 2.22
C ARG A 154 4.14 -4.85 1.10
N VAL A 155 5.10 -4.83 0.19
CA VAL A 155 5.23 -5.81 -0.90
C VAL A 155 5.49 -7.20 -0.32
N GLU A 156 6.43 -7.34 0.61
CA GLU A 156 6.70 -8.60 1.31
C GLU A 156 5.49 -9.11 2.10
N GLN A 157 4.73 -8.20 2.72
CA GLN A 157 3.49 -8.57 3.41
C GLN A 157 2.49 -9.16 2.43
N LEU A 158 2.25 -8.51 1.28
CA LEU A 158 1.31 -8.96 0.25
C LEU A 158 1.73 -10.30 -0.37
N ALA A 159 3.03 -10.48 -0.66
CA ALA A 159 3.56 -11.74 -1.15
C ALA A 159 3.33 -12.88 -0.14
N ARG A 160 3.61 -12.64 1.15
CA ARG A 160 3.39 -13.63 2.24
C ARG A 160 1.94 -14.04 2.45
N ILE A 161 0.97 -13.22 2.04
CA ILE A 161 -0.46 -13.58 2.11
C ILE A 161 -1.01 -14.12 0.79
N GLY A 162 -0.14 -14.44 -0.18
CA GLY A 162 -0.48 -15.16 -1.41
C GLY A 162 -1.05 -14.26 -2.52
N HIS A 163 -0.75 -12.96 -2.48
CA HIS A 163 -1.05 -12.04 -3.56
C HIS A 163 0.12 -11.95 -4.53
N SER A 164 -0.17 -11.89 -5.83
CA SER A 164 0.85 -11.52 -6.82
C SER A 164 1.25 -10.06 -6.60
N VAL A 165 2.55 -9.82 -6.66
CA VAL A 165 3.17 -8.50 -6.52
C VAL A 165 3.93 -8.11 -7.78
N ASP A 166 3.73 -8.81 -8.90
CA ASP A 166 4.46 -8.57 -10.15
C ASP A 166 4.18 -7.16 -10.71
N LYS A 167 2.99 -6.63 -10.42
CA LYS A 167 2.54 -5.30 -10.80
C LYS A 167 2.11 -4.54 -9.55
N VAL A 168 2.75 -3.41 -9.30
CA VAL A 168 2.48 -2.53 -8.16
C VAL A 168 1.97 -1.18 -8.66
N GLU A 169 0.91 -0.69 -8.04
CA GLU A 169 0.47 0.70 -8.20
C GLU A 169 0.69 1.43 -6.88
N PHE A 170 1.48 2.50 -6.92
CA PHE A 170 1.70 3.36 -5.77
C PHE A 170 0.57 4.38 -5.62
N VAL A 171 0.21 4.66 -4.37
CA VAL A 171 -0.68 5.76 -4.00
C VAL A 171 0.01 6.57 -2.91
N LEU A 172 0.47 7.78 -3.26
CA LEU A 172 1.10 8.71 -2.34
C LEU A 172 0.02 9.58 -1.71
N MET A 173 -0.22 9.34 -0.42
CA MET A 173 -1.28 9.97 0.35
C MET A 173 -0.77 11.16 1.18
N GLY A 174 -1.66 12.11 1.47
CA GLY A 174 -1.41 13.26 2.35
C GLY A 174 -1.67 14.63 1.71
N GLY A 175 -2.00 14.67 0.42
CA GLY A 175 -2.51 15.87 -0.27
C GLY A 175 -1.55 17.05 -0.46
N THR A 176 -0.40 17.10 0.21
CA THR A 176 0.53 18.24 0.18
C THR A 176 1.97 17.87 -0.16
N PHE A 177 2.23 16.64 -0.61
CA PHE A 177 3.58 16.18 -0.97
C PHE A 177 4.34 17.14 -1.88
N LEU A 178 3.64 17.76 -2.85
CA LEU A 178 4.26 18.70 -3.77
C LEU A 178 4.70 20.02 -3.16
N SER A 179 4.25 20.39 -1.95
CA SER A 179 4.75 21.58 -1.27
C SER A 179 6.08 21.35 -0.55
N LEU A 180 6.57 20.11 -0.50
CA LEU A 180 7.88 19.79 0.05
C LEU A 180 9.00 20.16 -0.92
N ASP A 181 10.20 20.34 -0.37
CA ASP A 181 11.41 20.64 -1.14
C ASP A 181 11.67 19.58 -2.22
N THR A 182 12.14 20.03 -3.39
CA THR A 182 12.45 19.15 -4.53
C THR A 182 13.42 18.04 -4.14
N SER A 183 14.45 18.32 -3.33
CA SER A 183 15.41 17.31 -2.88
C SER A 183 14.73 16.18 -2.08
N TYR A 184 13.74 16.51 -1.24
CA TYR A 184 12.97 15.51 -0.52
C TYR A 184 12.02 14.74 -1.44
N ARG A 185 11.33 15.43 -2.35
CA ARG A 185 10.43 14.78 -3.31
C ARG A 185 11.17 13.79 -4.19
N ASP A 186 12.33 14.18 -4.71
CA ASP A 186 13.19 13.34 -5.54
C ASP A 186 13.74 12.15 -4.76
N TYR A 187 14.25 12.38 -3.53
CA TYR A 187 14.65 11.31 -2.62
C TYR A 187 13.50 10.32 -2.40
N PHE A 188 12.29 10.83 -2.12
CA PHE A 188 11.15 10.00 -1.80
C PHE A 188 10.76 9.10 -2.97
N VAL A 189 10.52 9.69 -4.15
CA VAL A 189 10.11 8.95 -5.36
C VAL A 189 11.19 7.98 -5.82
N ARG A 190 12.46 8.39 -5.82
CA ARG A 190 13.59 7.51 -6.17
C ARG A 190 13.57 6.24 -5.34
N ASN A 191 13.44 6.39 -4.01
CA ASN A 191 13.41 5.26 -3.09
C ASN A 191 12.16 4.37 -3.22
N LEU A 192 11.03 4.89 -3.73
CA LEU A 192 9.86 4.06 -4.04
C LEU A 192 10.18 3.08 -5.19
N HIS A 193 10.81 3.57 -6.25
CA HIS A 193 11.21 2.75 -7.41
C HIS A 193 12.36 1.79 -7.05
N ASP A 194 13.37 2.28 -6.33
CA ASP A 194 14.50 1.47 -5.85
C ASP A 194 14.04 0.30 -4.97
N ALA A 195 13.01 0.50 -4.14
CA ALA A 195 12.45 -0.58 -3.33
C ALA A 195 11.81 -1.73 -4.13
N LEU A 196 11.41 -1.48 -5.38
CA LEU A 196 10.88 -2.53 -6.27
C LEU A 196 11.99 -3.17 -7.11
N SER A 197 12.93 -2.37 -7.60
CA SER A 197 14.01 -2.84 -8.47
C SER A 197 15.16 -3.51 -7.72
N GLY A 198 15.37 -3.16 -6.44
CA GLY A 198 16.54 -3.56 -5.66
C GLY A 198 17.82 -2.83 -6.03
N HIS A 199 17.76 -1.86 -6.97
CA HIS A 199 18.87 -0.99 -7.35
C HIS A 199 18.96 0.21 -6.40
N VAL A 200 20.15 0.82 -6.31
CA VAL A 200 20.34 2.10 -5.59
C VAL A 200 20.68 3.16 -6.62
N SER A 201 19.72 4.04 -6.90
CA SER A 201 19.83 5.02 -7.98
C SER A 201 20.44 6.34 -7.49
N ALA A 202 21.10 7.06 -8.39
CA ALA A 202 21.58 8.42 -8.11
C ALA A 202 20.44 9.45 -8.21
N ASN A 203 19.52 9.27 -9.16
CA ASN A 203 18.42 10.20 -9.43
C ASN A 203 17.13 9.44 -9.85
N VAL A 204 16.02 10.16 -9.95
CA VAL A 204 14.70 9.57 -10.27
C VAL A 204 14.68 8.96 -11.68
N ALA A 205 15.29 9.61 -12.66
CA ALA A 205 15.32 9.11 -14.04
C ALA A 205 16.02 7.74 -14.14
N GLU A 206 17.12 7.58 -13.40
CA GLU A 206 17.80 6.30 -13.25
C GLU A 206 16.88 5.25 -12.59
N ALA A 207 16.23 5.61 -11.47
CA ALA A 207 15.36 4.69 -10.74
C ALA A 207 14.18 4.19 -11.58
N VAL A 208 13.56 5.08 -12.36
CA VAL A 208 12.50 4.73 -13.31
C VAL A 208 13.04 3.76 -14.36
N ARG A 209 14.19 4.08 -14.98
CA ARG A 209 14.81 3.24 -16.03
C ARG A 209 15.15 1.83 -15.53
N TYR A 210 15.72 1.70 -14.34
CA TYR A 210 15.97 0.36 -13.76
C TYR A 210 14.68 -0.34 -13.33
N GLY A 211 13.68 0.41 -12.87
CA GLY A 211 12.35 -0.10 -12.52
C GLY A 211 11.61 -0.76 -13.68
N GLU A 212 11.86 -0.34 -14.93
CA GLU A 212 11.26 -0.95 -16.13
C GLU A 212 11.66 -2.43 -16.31
N HIS A 213 12.86 -2.80 -15.88
CA HIS A 213 13.41 -4.14 -16.00
C HIS A 213 13.25 -4.99 -14.73
N ALA A 214 12.65 -4.43 -13.67
CA ALA A 214 12.43 -5.15 -12.42
C ALA A 214 11.41 -6.29 -12.59
N THR A 215 11.56 -7.32 -11.74
CA THR A 215 10.58 -8.41 -11.63
C THR A 215 9.24 -7.90 -11.13
N THR A 216 9.28 -7.04 -10.10
CA THR A 216 8.13 -6.31 -9.58
C THR A 216 8.12 -4.92 -10.20
N ARG A 217 7.11 -4.59 -10.99
CA ARG A 217 7.07 -3.34 -11.77
C ARG A 217 6.09 -2.34 -11.20
N CYS A 218 6.48 -1.08 -11.20
CA CYS A 218 5.55 0.03 -11.01
C CYS A 218 4.73 0.21 -12.29
N VAL A 219 3.43 -0.06 -12.23
CA VAL A 219 2.50 0.14 -13.37
C VAL A 219 1.73 1.45 -13.29
N GLY A 220 1.85 2.16 -12.17
CA GLY A 220 1.22 3.44 -11.97
C GLY A 220 1.62 4.07 -10.64
N LEU A 221 1.68 5.39 -10.63
CA LEU A 221 1.88 6.19 -9.44
C LEU A 221 0.77 7.24 -9.37
N THR A 222 0.00 7.17 -8.29
CA THR A 222 -1.02 8.14 -7.94
C THR A 222 -0.47 9.11 -6.93
N ILE A 223 -0.61 10.42 -7.19
CA ILE A 223 -0.23 11.47 -6.25
C ILE A 223 -1.47 12.26 -5.87
N GLU A 224 -1.78 12.28 -4.57
CA GLU A 224 -2.78 13.18 -4.00
C GLU A 224 -2.22 14.61 -3.93
N THR A 225 -2.99 15.60 -4.39
CA THR A 225 -2.58 17.00 -4.29
C THR A 225 -3.76 17.96 -4.14
N ARG A 226 -3.44 19.21 -3.80
CA ARG A 226 -4.39 20.33 -3.81
C ARG A 226 -4.41 20.96 -5.22
N PRO A 227 -5.55 21.53 -5.66
CA PRO A 227 -5.64 22.17 -6.98
C PRO A 227 -4.60 23.27 -7.24
N ASP A 228 -4.25 24.04 -6.20
CA ASP A 228 -3.23 25.10 -6.22
C ASP A 228 -1.78 24.57 -6.25
N TYR A 229 -1.60 23.25 -6.16
CA TYR A 229 -0.33 22.55 -6.35
C TYR A 229 -0.31 21.71 -7.65
N CYS A 230 -1.07 22.13 -8.66
CA CYS A 230 -1.19 21.43 -9.94
C CYS A 230 -0.84 22.29 -11.17
N HIS A 231 0.04 23.28 -10.99
CA HIS A 231 0.53 24.13 -12.08
C HIS A 231 1.55 23.41 -12.98
N ARG A 232 1.88 23.99 -14.14
CA ARG A 232 2.79 23.38 -15.14
C ARG A 232 4.13 22.84 -14.57
N PRO A 233 4.83 23.54 -13.66
CA PRO A 233 6.07 23.00 -13.07
C PRO A 233 5.81 21.75 -12.21
N HIS A 234 4.69 21.72 -11.49
CA HIS A 234 4.27 20.58 -10.68
C HIS A 234 3.90 19.38 -11.55
N LEU A 235 3.11 19.60 -12.60
CA LEU A 235 2.75 18.56 -13.56
C LEU A 235 3.99 17.99 -14.26
N SER A 236 4.95 18.85 -14.63
CA SER A 236 6.21 18.41 -15.25
C SER A 236 7.04 17.54 -14.29
N ALA A 237 7.10 17.91 -13.01
CA ALA A 237 7.76 17.09 -11.99
C ALA A 237 7.05 15.74 -11.80
N MET A 238 5.72 15.73 -11.73
CA MET A 238 4.91 14.51 -11.62
C MET A 238 5.16 13.56 -12.80
N LEU A 239 5.24 14.08 -14.04
CA LEU A 239 5.60 13.27 -15.21
C LEU A 239 6.99 12.65 -15.06
N GLY A 240 7.98 13.43 -14.61
CA GLY A 240 9.33 12.94 -14.34
C GLY A 240 9.40 11.87 -13.24
N TYR A 241 8.44 11.87 -12.31
CA TYR A 241 8.30 10.86 -11.26
C TYR A 241 7.66 9.55 -11.74
N GLY A 242 7.15 9.52 -12.97
CA GLY A 242 6.36 8.39 -13.50
C GLY A 242 4.92 8.38 -12.99
N CYS A 243 4.40 9.54 -12.54
CA CYS A 243 3.01 9.67 -12.12
C CYS A 243 2.06 9.51 -13.31
N THR A 244 0.96 8.78 -13.10
CA THR A 244 -0.05 8.49 -14.13
C THR A 244 -1.45 8.94 -13.73
N ARG A 245 -1.69 9.15 -12.43
CA ARG A 245 -2.99 9.54 -11.88
C ARG A 245 -2.85 10.62 -10.81
N LEU A 246 -3.71 11.63 -10.86
CA LEU A 246 -3.81 12.67 -9.86
C LEU A 246 -5.12 12.54 -9.10
N GLU A 247 -5.05 12.60 -7.78
CA GLU A 247 -6.21 12.68 -6.89
C GLU A 247 -6.27 14.09 -6.30
N ILE A 248 -7.28 14.86 -6.70
CA ILE A 248 -7.38 16.29 -6.41
C ILE A 248 -8.43 16.50 -5.32
N GLY A 249 -8.02 17.13 -4.21
CA GLY A 249 -8.94 17.50 -3.13
C GLY A 249 -9.83 18.68 -3.52
N VAL A 250 -10.96 18.42 -4.19
CA VAL A 250 -11.94 19.45 -4.61
C VAL A 250 -12.85 19.81 -3.46
N GLN A 251 -13.45 18.79 -2.84
CA GLN A 251 -14.29 18.83 -1.63
C GLN A 251 -15.64 19.52 -1.82
N SER A 252 -15.65 20.69 -2.46
CA SER A 252 -16.86 21.41 -2.83
C SER A 252 -16.70 22.09 -4.18
N VAL A 253 -17.80 22.19 -4.93
CA VAL A 253 -17.90 22.96 -6.18
C VAL A 253 -18.51 24.35 -5.96
N TYR A 254 -18.74 24.74 -4.71
CA TYR A 254 -19.30 26.03 -4.32
C TYR A 254 -18.24 26.91 -3.65
N GLU A 255 -18.11 28.15 -4.14
CA GLU A 255 -17.09 29.11 -3.68
C GLU A 255 -17.29 29.56 -2.23
N ASP A 256 -18.53 29.70 -1.79
CA ASP A 256 -18.88 30.05 -0.41
C ASP A 256 -18.41 28.96 0.57
N VAL A 257 -18.68 27.68 0.28
CA VAL A 257 -18.22 26.56 1.11
C VAL A 257 -16.70 26.48 1.13
N ALA A 258 -16.01 26.64 -0.01
CA ALA A 258 -14.56 26.59 -0.06
C ALA A 258 -13.91 27.73 0.76
N ARG A 259 -14.50 28.93 0.71
CA ARG A 259 -14.06 30.08 1.51
C ARG A 259 -14.33 29.86 2.99
N ASP A 260 -15.56 29.51 3.36
CA ASP A 260 -16.02 29.46 4.75
C ASP A 260 -15.38 28.28 5.53
N THR A 261 -14.94 27.23 4.81
CA THR A 261 -14.18 26.11 5.40
C THR A 261 -12.66 26.31 5.37
N ASN A 262 -12.18 27.49 4.98
CA ASN A 262 -10.76 27.81 4.86
C ASN A 262 -9.98 26.79 3.99
N ARG A 263 -10.52 26.46 2.82
CA ARG A 263 -9.92 25.44 1.93
C ARG A 263 -8.60 25.91 1.28
N GLY A 264 -8.44 27.22 1.14
CA GLY A 264 -7.23 27.86 0.59
C GLY A 264 -7.08 27.76 -0.92
N HIS A 265 -8.16 27.51 -1.67
CA HIS A 265 -8.22 27.63 -3.14
C HIS A 265 -9.66 27.94 -3.59
N SER A 266 -9.82 28.43 -4.83
CA SER A 266 -11.13 28.66 -5.45
C SER A 266 -11.61 27.44 -6.26
N VAL A 267 -12.87 27.46 -6.69
CA VAL A 267 -13.42 26.47 -7.64
C VAL A 267 -12.84 26.69 -9.03
N GLN A 268 -12.56 27.94 -9.42
CA GLN A 268 -11.85 28.22 -10.68
C GLN A 268 -10.46 27.55 -10.73
N ALA A 269 -9.71 27.57 -9.62
CA ALA A 269 -8.42 26.89 -9.55
C ALA A 269 -8.53 25.37 -9.78
N VAL A 270 -9.64 24.75 -9.36
CA VAL A 270 -9.95 23.35 -9.66
C VAL A 270 -10.17 23.14 -11.15
N ALA A 271 -10.96 23.99 -11.79
CA ALA A 271 -11.24 23.90 -13.23
C ALA A 271 -9.94 24.02 -14.05
N ASP A 272 -9.09 24.99 -13.72
CA ASP A 272 -7.80 25.21 -14.38
C ASP A 272 -6.85 24.02 -14.16
N CYS A 273 -6.79 23.51 -12.92
CA CYS A 273 -6.05 22.29 -12.57
C CYS A 273 -6.50 21.09 -13.42
N PHE A 274 -7.82 20.88 -13.57
CA PHE A 274 -8.36 19.76 -14.34
C PHE A 274 -8.05 19.88 -15.82
N ALA A 275 -8.17 21.08 -16.40
CA ALA A 275 -7.81 21.33 -17.79
C ALA A 275 -6.32 21.00 -18.02
N LEU A 276 -5.43 21.59 -17.23
CA LEU A 276 -3.98 21.37 -17.37
C LEU A 276 -3.59 19.91 -17.16
N ALA A 277 -4.15 19.23 -16.15
CA ALA A 277 -3.84 17.84 -15.88
C ALA A 277 -4.32 16.90 -17.01
N LYS A 278 -5.51 17.15 -17.56
CA LYS A 278 -6.05 16.36 -18.69
C LYS A 278 -5.26 16.62 -19.97
N ASP A 279 -4.89 17.87 -20.25
CA ASP A 279 -4.06 18.22 -21.41
C ASP A 279 -2.67 17.59 -21.33
N ALA A 280 -2.13 17.42 -20.10
CA ALA A 280 -0.88 16.71 -19.86
C ALA A 280 -1.03 15.17 -19.88
N GLY A 281 -2.24 14.63 -20.06
CA GLY A 281 -2.50 13.20 -20.20
C GLY A 281 -2.71 12.43 -18.88
N PHE A 282 -2.85 13.11 -17.75
CA PHE A 282 -3.10 12.43 -16.46
C PHE A 282 -4.53 11.91 -16.36
N LYS A 283 -4.69 10.75 -15.69
CA LYS A 283 -6.00 10.36 -15.15
C LYS A 283 -6.31 11.27 -13.96
N VAL A 284 -7.45 11.95 -13.98
CA VAL A 284 -7.87 12.86 -12.90
C VAL A 284 -9.00 12.23 -12.10
N VAL A 285 -8.86 12.22 -10.78
CA VAL A 285 -9.87 11.79 -9.81
C VAL A 285 -10.09 12.94 -8.83
N ALA A 286 -11.34 13.19 -8.47
CA ALA A 286 -11.73 14.25 -7.53
C ALA A 286 -12.15 13.61 -6.20
N HIS A 287 -11.64 14.15 -5.08
CA HIS A 287 -12.14 13.90 -3.73
C HIS A 287 -13.10 15.01 -3.32
#